data_AF-A0AAD9EZK3-F1
#
_entry.id   AF-A0AAD9EZK3-F1
#
_cell.length_a   1.000
_cell.length_b   1.000
_cell.length_c   1.000
_cell.angle_alpha   90.00
_cell.angle_beta   90.00
_cell.angle_gamma   90.00
#
_symmetry.space_group_name_H-M   'P 1'
#
loop_
_entity.id
_entity.type
_entity.pdbx_description
1 polymer ?
#
loop_
_entity_poly.entity_id
_entity_poly.type
_entity_poly.pdbx_seq_one_letter_code
_entity_poly.pdbx_strand_id
1 'polypeptide(L)'
;MNVARAKLDLIKPEEVNMDEYEMWHQAYRNFRETTISMMTGLELFQKTNYIDALMYLIYAYQYNKELLSKGLYRGHDEELLGHYRRQCLLKLNEQAAAMFESGEEAEVNTGLGIMNELVVPCIPLLLIHDTERDLLAVEDMRNRWCSYLGQEMESNLQERLTDFLPKLLDCSTEIKSFHDPPKLPTFSTLELSERFSRVMAAMGRVPTEGR
;
A
#
# COMPACT_ATOMS: atom_id res chain seq x y z
N MET A 1 -1.00 5.83 43.08
CA MET A 1 -2.18 5.53 42.22
C MET A 1 -3.51 5.99 42.82
N ASN A 2 -3.76 5.81 44.14
CA ASN A 2 -5.07 6.10 44.74
C ASN A 2 -5.56 7.55 44.55
N VAL A 3 -4.66 8.54 44.63
CA VAL A 3 -5.00 9.96 44.41
C VAL A 3 -5.44 10.23 42.96
N ALA A 4 -4.80 9.61 41.96
CA ALA A 4 -5.17 9.79 40.57
C ALA A 4 -6.54 9.17 40.26
N ARG A 5 -6.80 7.97 40.79
CA ARG A 5 -8.10 7.29 40.64
C ARG A 5 -9.23 8.09 41.29
N ALA A 6 -9.03 8.55 42.52
CA ALA A 6 -10.00 9.40 43.21
C ALA A 6 -10.28 10.71 42.46
N LYS A 7 -9.28 11.26 41.76
CA LYS A 7 -9.48 12.43 40.90
C LYS A 7 -10.27 12.10 39.62
N LEU A 8 -10.04 10.94 39.01
CA LEU A 8 -10.82 10.49 37.84
C LEU A 8 -12.31 10.30 38.19
N ASP A 9 -12.61 9.76 39.38
CA ASP A 9 -13.98 9.54 39.85
C ASP A 9 -14.76 10.86 40.09
N LEU A 10 -14.05 11.99 40.21
CA LEU A 10 -14.64 13.32 40.41
C LEU A 10 -14.90 14.08 39.11
N ILE A 11 -14.40 13.59 37.96
CA ILE A 11 -14.58 14.24 36.66
C ILE A 11 -16.05 14.20 36.29
N LYS A 12 -16.62 15.37 35.99
CA LYS A 12 -18.01 15.48 35.59
C LYS A 12 -18.17 15.43 34.06
N PRO A 13 -19.33 14.99 33.54
CA PRO A 13 -19.59 14.99 32.10
C PRO A 13 -19.52 16.37 31.46
N GLU A 14 -19.77 17.45 32.22
CA GLU A 14 -19.62 18.82 31.72
C GLU A 14 -18.14 19.25 31.57
N GLU A 15 -17.22 18.55 32.25
CA GLU A 15 -15.78 18.81 32.19
C GLU A 15 -15.11 17.95 31.11
N VAL A 16 -15.51 16.68 30.99
CA VAL A 16 -15.04 15.75 29.96
C VAL A 16 -16.22 15.01 29.36
N ASN A 17 -16.43 15.22 28.06
CA ASN A 17 -17.33 14.38 27.29
C ASN A 17 -16.68 13.00 27.08
N MET A 18 -17.28 11.96 27.65
CA MET A 18 -16.72 10.60 27.60
C MET A 18 -16.73 9.99 26.20
N ASP A 19 -17.70 10.35 25.35
CA ASP A 19 -17.74 9.89 23.96
C ASP A 19 -16.60 10.53 23.16
N GLU A 20 -16.38 11.83 23.35
CA GLU A 20 -15.26 12.53 22.72
C GLU A 20 -13.92 11.97 23.21
N TYR A 21 -13.79 11.72 24.51
CA TYR A 21 -12.60 11.10 25.10
C TYR A 21 -12.29 9.73 24.46
N GLU A 22 -13.29 8.86 24.30
CA GLU A 22 -13.09 7.55 23.66
C GLU A 22 -12.79 7.70 22.16
N MET A 23 -13.41 8.66 21.47
CA MET A 23 -13.09 8.97 20.07
C MET A 23 -11.63 9.37 19.88
N TRP A 24 -11.06 10.16 20.80
CA TRP A 24 -9.65 10.53 20.76
C TRP A 24 -8.73 9.33 20.97
N HIS A 25 -9.06 8.43 21.89
CA HIS A 25 -8.31 7.18 22.07
C HIS A 25 -8.41 6.27 20.86
N GLN A 26 -9.58 6.14 20.25
CA GLN A 26 -9.75 5.39 19.01
C GLN A 26 -8.95 6.00 17.87
N ALA A 27 -8.93 7.33 17.73
CA ALA A 27 -8.11 8.00 16.71
C ALA A 27 -6.62 7.70 16.90
N TYR A 28 -6.12 7.68 18.14
CA TYR A 28 -4.74 7.31 18.41
C TYR A 28 -4.46 5.82 18.15
N ARG A 29 -5.43 4.91 18.44
CA ARG A 29 -5.32 3.49 18.07
C ARG A 29 -5.20 3.32 16.55
N ASN A 30 -6.05 3.99 15.78
CA ASN A 30 -6.00 3.96 14.31
C ASN A 30 -4.66 4.51 13.77
N PHE A 31 -4.14 5.58 14.36
CA PHE A 31 -2.80 6.09 14.03
C PHE A 31 -1.71 5.04 14.27
N ARG A 32 -1.75 4.35 15.42
CA ARG A 32 -0.79 3.29 15.73
C ARG A 32 -0.90 2.13 14.75
N GLU A 33 -2.10 1.66 14.45
CA GLU A 33 -2.34 0.58 13.47
C GLU A 33 -1.85 0.97 12.07
N THR A 34 -2.12 2.20 11.63
CA THR A 34 -1.60 2.77 10.37
C THR A 34 -0.07 2.78 10.37
N THR A 35 0.54 3.15 11.50
CA THR A 35 2.01 3.15 11.67
C THR A 35 2.58 1.73 11.55
N ILE A 36 1.92 0.74 12.16
CA ILE A 36 2.32 -0.68 12.08
C ILE A 36 2.24 -1.16 10.64
N SER A 37 1.14 -0.86 9.95
CA SER A 37 0.96 -1.22 8.54
C SER A 37 2.05 -0.60 7.68
N MET A 38 2.28 0.72 7.81
CA MET A 38 3.32 1.43 7.07
C MET A 38 4.69 0.78 7.28
N MET A 39 5.13 0.60 8.52
CA MET A 39 6.45 0.04 8.80
C MET A 39 6.60 -1.38 8.28
N THR A 40 5.57 -2.21 8.47
CA THR A 40 5.60 -3.61 7.99
C THR A 40 5.73 -3.64 6.46
N GLY A 41 4.96 -2.81 5.76
CA GLY A 41 5.05 -2.68 4.31
C GLY A 41 6.43 -2.20 3.84
N LEU A 42 6.99 -1.18 4.49
CA LEU A 42 8.32 -0.65 4.14
C LEU A 42 9.45 -1.66 4.41
N GLU A 43 9.40 -2.39 5.53
CA GLU A 43 10.37 -3.44 5.86
C GLU A 43 10.32 -4.60 4.85
N LEU A 44 9.13 -5.01 4.42
CA LEU A 44 8.95 -6.04 3.40
C LEU A 44 9.46 -5.55 2.04
N PHE A 45 9.17 -4.29 1.70
CA PHE A 45 9.67 -3.64 0.49
C PHE A 45 11.21 -3.64 0.44
N GLN A 46 11.88 -3.27 1.55
CA GLN A 46 13.34 -3.31 1.64
C GLN A 46 13.93 -4.72 1.45
N LYS A 47 13.18 -5.76 1.86
CA LYS A 47 13.54 -7.16 1.66
C LYS A 47 13.17 -7.69 0.27
N THR A 48 12.72 -6.82 -0.64
CA THR A 48 12.22 -7.17 -1.98
C THR A 48 11.03 -8.14 -1.98
N ASN A 49 10.34 -8.28 -0.84
CA ASN A 49 9.13 -9.07 -0.72
C ASN A 49 7.92 -8.19 -1.06
N TYR A 50 7.78 -7.86 -2.35
CA TYR A 50 6.79 -6.90 -2.80
C TYR A 50 5.36 -7.46 -2.75
N ILE A 51 5.19 -8.78 -2.88
CA ILE A 51 3.87 -9.43 -2.81
C ILE A 51 3.25 -9.16 -1.44
N ASP A 52 3.99 -9.46 -0.36
CA ASP A 52 3.51 -9.21 0.99
C ASP A 52 3.47 -7.72 1.33
N ALA A 53 4.42 -6.93 0.82
CA ALA A 53 4.50 -5.50 1.12
C ALA A 53 3.29 -4.72 0.60
N LEU A 54 2.77 -5.08 -0.59
CA LEU A 54 1.81 -4.25 -1.31
C LEU A 54 0.55 -3.96 -0.50
N MET A 55 -0.04 -4.98 0.12
CA MET A 55 -1.27 -4.82 0.90
C MET A 55 -1.06 -3.90 2.08
N TYR A 56 0.03 -4.07 2.83
CA TYR A 56 0.35 -3.18 3.93
C TYR A 56 0.50 -1.71 3.49
N LEU A 57 1.11 -1.47 2.33
CA LEU A 57 1.32 -0.11 1.80
C LEU A 57 0.03 0.52 1.27
N ILE A 58 -0.84 -0.26 0.60
CA ILE A 58 -2.15 0.22 0.14
C ILE A 58 -3.04 0.62 1.31
N TYR A 59 -3.21 -0.26 2.30
CA TYR A 59 -4.03 0.04 3.47
C TYR A 59 -3.42 1.14 4.34
N ALA A 60 -2.09 1.18 4.51
CA ALA A 60 -1.43 2.26 5.21
C ALA A 60 -1.75 3.62 4.56
N TYR A 61 -1.70 3.72 3.23
CA TYR A 61 -2.05 4.96 2.52
C TYR A 61 -3.53 5.34 2.70
N GLN A 62 -4.45 4.39 2.57
CA GLN A 62 -5.90 4.62 2.74
C GLN A 62 -6.23 5.10 4.16
N TYR A 63 -5.76 4.38 5.19
CA TYR A 63 -5.99 4.78 6.58
C TYR A 63 -5.31 6.10 6.92
N ASN A 64 -4.13 6.36 6.34
CA ASN A 64 -3.47 7.64 6.50
C ASN A 64 -4.28 8.81 5.93
N LYS A 65 -4.89 8.62 4.74
CA LYS A 65 -5.82 9.61 4.16
C LYS A 65 -7.01 9.89 5.06
N GLU A 66 -7.62 8.84 5.63
CA GLU A 66 -8.71 9.01 6.59
C GLU A 66 -8.27 9.77 7.85
N LEU A 67 -7.08 9.50 8.37
CA LEU A 67 -6.52 10.23 9.51
C LEU A 67 -6.30 11.70 9.16
N LEU A 68 -5.61 11.99 8.05
CA LEU A 68 -5.29 13.35 7.62
C LEU A 68 -6.55 14.18 7.30
N SER A 69 -7.64 13.55 6.84
CA SER A 69 -8.93 14.22 6.66
C SER A 69 -9.48 14.83 7.97
N LYS A 70 -9.02 14.34 9.13
CA LYS A 70 -9.41 14.81 10.47
C LYS A 70 -8.40 15.80 11.07
N GLY A 71 -7.34 16.15 10.33
CA GLY A 71 -6.35 17.16 10.70
C GLY A 71 -4.92 16.81 10.28
N LEU A 72 -4.11 17.85 10.02
CA LEU A 72 -2.75 17.74 9.48
C LEU A 72 -1.77 16.93 10.34
N TYR A 73 -2.00 16.87 11.66
CA TYR A 73 -1.14 16.16 12.62
C TYR A 73 -1.69 14.80 13.05
N ARG A 74 -2.65 14.25 12.30
CA ARG A 74 -3.29 12.97 12.63
C ARG A 74 -2.61 11.76 12.00
N GLY A 75 -1.79 11.97 10.96
CA GLY A 75 -1.20 10.92 10.16
C GLY A 75 0.29 11.13 9.87
N HIS A 76 0.78 10.37 8.91
CA HIS A 76 2.15 10.36 8.38
C HIS A 76 2.24 11.15 7.07
N ASP A 77 3.47 11.31 6.60
CA ASP A 77 3.79 11.91 5.30
C ASP A 77 3.09 11.16 4.16
N GLU A 78 2.20 11.87 3.47
CA GLU A 78 1.41 11.33 2.38
C GLU A 78 2.25 11.04 1.13
N GLU A 79 3.26 11.87 0.83
CA GLU A 79 4.12 11.68 -0.33
C GLU A 79 4.97 10.42 -0.18
N LEU A 80 5.49 10.17 1.02
CA LEU A 80 6.23 8.95 1.36
C LEU A 80 5.40 7.69 1.10
N LEU A 81 4.21 7.62 1.70
CA LEU A 81 3.33 6.47 1.55
C LEU A 81 2.87 6.29 0.10
N GLY A 82 2.51 7.39 -0.57
CA GLY A 82 2.13 7.38 -1.99
C GLY A 82 3.26 6.87 -2.88
N HIS A 83 4.50 7.29 -2.62
CA HIS A 83 5.68 6.83 -3.34
C HIS A 83 5.89 5.33 -3.20
N TYR A 84 5.97 4.80 -1.97
CA TYR A 84 6.25 3.37 -1.78
C TYR A 84 5.12 2.47 -2.24
N ARG A 85 3.86 2.90 -2.12
CA ARG A 85 2.70 2.18 -2.70
C ARG A 85 2.85 2.05 -4.22
N ARG A 86 3.15 3.14 -4.94
CA ARG A 86 3.39 3.11 -6.39
C ARG A 86 4.59 2.26 -6.76
N GLN A 87 5.72 2.48 -6.09
CA GLN A 87 6.95 1.74 -6.36
C GLN A 87 6.78 0.23 -6.14
N CYS A 88 5.99 -0.18 -5.14
CA CYS A 88 5.70 -1.58 -4.91
C CYS A 88 4.93 -2.23 -6.07
N LEU A 89 3.93 -1.53 -6.64
CA LEU A 89 3.22 -1.99 -7.83
C LEU A 89 4.14 -2.08 -9.05
N LEU A 90 4.95 -1.04 -9.29
CA LEU A 90 5.89 -1.01 -10.40
C LEU A 90 6.90 -2.15 -10.30
N LYS A 91 7.44 -2.42 -9.10
CA LYS A 91 8.37 -3.53 -8.87
C LYS A 91 7.73 -4.91 -9.08
N LEU A 92 6.48 -5.10 -8.65
CA LEU A 92 5.73 -6.33 -8.93
C LEU A 92 5.47 -6.50 -10.43
N ASN A 93 5.09 -5.42 -11.11
CA ASN A 93 4.89 -5.42 -12.55
C ASN A 93 6.20 -5.76 -13.30
N GLU A 94 7.33 -5.17 -12.90
CA GLU A 94 8.65 -5.51 -13.44
C GLU A 94 9.00 -6.99 -13.24
N GLN A 95 8.78 -7.53 -12.03
CA GLN A 95 9.01 -8.95 -11.74
C GLN A 95 8.12 -9.86 -12.58
N ALA A 96 6.83 -9.55 -12.68
CA ALA A 96 5.89 -10.31 -13.48
C ALA A 96 6.22 -10.25 -14.98
N ALA A 97 6.65 -9.09 -15.48
CA ALA A 97 7.09 -8.92 -16.86
C ALA A 97 8.36 -9.75 -17.14
N ALA A 98 9.34 -9.77 -16.22
CA ALA A 98 10.53 -10.59 -16.37
C ALA A 98 10.22 -12.10 -16.37
N MET A 99 9.29 -12.55 -15.53
CA MET A 99 8.80 -13.94 -15.53
C MET A 99 8.04 -14.29 -16.81
N PHE A 100 7.35 -13.33 -17.42
CA PHE A 100 6.68 -13.51 -18.70
C PHE A 100 7.69 -13.64 -19.85
N GLU A 101 8.76 -12.85 -19.82
CA GLU A 101 9.81 -12.83 -20.84
C GLU A 101 10.69 -14.07 -20.86
N SER A 102 10.74 -14.85 -19.79
CA SER A 102 11.53 -16.09 -19.78
C SER A 102 10.96 -17.15 -20.72
N GLY A 103 9.65 -17.08 -21.03
CA GLY A 103 8.95 -18.07 -21.85
C GLY A 103 8.75 -19.42 -21.15
N GLU A 104 9.29 -19.60 -19.92
CA GLU A 104 9.13 -20.82 -19.15
C GLU A 104 7.70 -20.89 -18.60
N GLU A 105 6.97 -21.95 -18.92
CA GLU A 105 5.53 -22.05 -18.60
C GLU A 105 5.21 -21.79 -17.12
N ALA A 106 6.04 -22.30 -16.20
CA ALA A 106 5.89 -22.10 -14.77
C ALA A 106 6.09 -20.64 -14.35
N GLU A 107 7.08 -19.96 -14.91
CA GLU A 107 7.35 -18.55 -14.63
C GLU A 107 6.28 -17.66 -15.25
N VAL A 108 5.91 -17.89 -16.51
CA VAL A 108 4.83 -17.18 -17.20
C VAL A 108 3.52 -17.30 -16.41
N ASN A 109 3.18 -18.50 -15.93
CA ASN A 109 2.01 -18.70 -15.07
C ASN A 109 2.09 -17.88 -13.77
N THR A 110 3.26 -17.86 -13.14
CA THR A 110 3.49 -17.12 -11.89
C THR A 110 3.38 -15.61 -12.11
N GLY A 111 4.05 -15.08 -13.15
CA GLY A 111 4.03 -13.66 -13.49
C GLY A 111 2.63 -13.17 -13.84
N LEU A 112 1.90 -13.92 -14.70
CA LEU A 112 0.51 -13.59 -15.00
C LEU A 112 -0.39 -13.75 -13.77
N GLY A 113 -0.13 -14.71 -12.89
CA GLY A 113 -0.82 -14.83 -11.60
C GLY A 113 -0.66 -13.57 -10.74
N ILE A 114 0.57 -13.07 -10.57
CA ILE A 114 0.85 -11.81 -9.86
C ILE A 114 0.07 -10.65 -10.50
N MET A 115 0.05 -10.55 -11.82
CA MET A 115 -0.69 -9.47 -12.47
C MET A 115 -2.21 -9.57 -12.25
N ASN A 116 -2.79 -10.75 -12.47
CA ASN A 116 -4.24 -10.96 -12.41
C ASN A 116 -4.80 -10.94 -10.97
N GLU A 117 -4.04 -11.46 -10.00
CA GLU A 117 -4.53 -11.65 -8.64
C GLU A 117 -4.14 -10.50 -7.70
N LEU A 118 -3.09 -9.74 -8.06
CA LEU A 118 -2.55 -8.70 -7.20
C LEU A 118 -2.47 -7.33 -7.88
N VAL A 119 -1.72 -7.19 -8.98
CA VAL A 119 -1.46 -5.86 -9.57
C VAL A 119 -2.72 -5.23 -10.16
N VAL A 120 -3.43 -5.92 -11.06
CA VAL A 120 -4.64 -5.39 -11.72
C VAL A 120 -5.72 -5.02 -10.71
N PRO A 121 -6.06 -5.87 -9.72
CA PRO A 121 -7.01 -5.50 -8.67
C PRO A 121 -6.62 -4.28 -7.83
N CYS A 122 -5.32 -3.96 -7.75
CA CYS A 122 -4.83 -2.79 -7.00
C CYS A 122 -4.83 -1.49 -7.80
N ILE A 123 -4.92 -1.53 -9.14
CA ILE A 123 -4.91 -0.33 -9.98
C ILE A 123 -6.04 0.63 -9.62
N PRO A 124 -7.31 0.18 -9.47
CA PRO A 124 -8.39 1.09 -9.05
C PRO A 124 -8.09 1.76 -7.71
N LEU A 125 -7.47 1.04 -6.76
CA LEU A 125 -7.11 1.58 -5.44
C LEU A 125 -5.99 2.63 -5.52
N LEU A 126 -5.08 2.46 -6.48
CA LEU A 126 -4.04 3.46 -6.77
C LEU A 126 -4.67 4.74 -7.33
N LEU A 127 -5.65 4.60 -8.22
CA LEU A 127 -6.29 5.68 -8.96
C LEU A 127 -7.41 6.42 -8.21
N ILE A 128 -7.82 5.99 -7.00
CA ILE A 128 -8.91 6.64 -6.22
C ILE A 128 -8.78 8.17 -6.12
N HIS A 129 -7.55 8.69 -6.08
CA HIS A 129 -7.29 10.12 -5.92
C HIS A 129 -6.74 10.79 -7.18
N ASP A 130 -6.64 10.07 -8.31
CA ASP A 130 -6.22 10.58 -9.62
C ASP A 130 -4.97 11.49 -9.57
N THR A 131 -3.97 11.12 -8.77
CA THR A 131 -2.72 11.89 -8.74
C THR A 131 -1.95 11.63 -10.03
N GLU A 132 -1.32 12.68 -10.59
CA GLU A 132 -0.56 12.57 -11.84
C GLU A 132 0.49 11.44 -11.79
N ARG A 133 1.19 11.30 -10.65
CA ARG A 133 2.18 10.24 -10.44
C ARG A 133 1.57 8.83 -10.42
N ASP A 134 0.36 8.68 -9.89
CA ASP A 134 -0.35 7.40 -9.88
C ASP A 134 -0.82 7.03 -11.30
N LEU A 135 -1.35 8.01 -12.05
CA LEU A 135 -1.75 7.83 -13.45
C LEU A 135 -0.57 7.43 -14.33
N LEU A 136 0.56 8.13 -14.22
CA LEU A 136 1.77 7.81 -14.97
C LEU A 136 2.27 6.40 -14.68
N ALA A 137 2.26 5.97 -13.41
CA ALA A 137 2.67 4.61 -13.04
C ALA A 137 1.76 3.54 -13.69
N VAL A 138 0.46 3.79 -13.80
CA VAL A 138 -0.47 2.87 -14.48
C VAL A 138 -0.21 2.84 -15.99
N GLU A 139 0.00 3.99 -16.60
CA GLU A 139 0.33 4.08 -18.03
C GLU A 139 1.67 3.40 -18.34
N ASP A 140 2.69 3.54 -17.49
CA ASP A 140 3.96 2.84 -17.64
C ASP A 140 3.78 1.32 -17.63
N MET A 141 2.95 0.79 -16.72
CA MET A 141 2.60 -0.64 -16.69
C MET A 141 1.87 -1.05 -17.97
N ARG A 142 0.85 -0.30 -18.41
CA ARG A 142 0.11 -0.58 -19.64
C ARG A 142 1.02 -0.59 -20.86
N ASN A 143 1.84 0.44 -21.02
CA ASN A 143 2.79 0.59 -22.12
C ASN A 143 3.78 -0.58 -22.15
N ARG A 144 4.27 -1.01 -20.99
CA ARG A 144 5.18 -2.16 -20.87
C ARG A 144 4.56 -3.42 -21.45
N TRP A 145 3.35 -3.78 -21.04
CA TRP A 145 2.69 -5.00 -21.52
C TRP A 145 2.22 -4.89 -22.98
N CYS A 146 1.73 -3.72 -23.40
CA CYS A 146 1.35 -3.48 -24.80
C CYS A 146 2.54 -3.56 -25.76
N SER A 147 3.75 -3.22 -25.30
CA SER A 147 4.96 -3.26 -26.14
C SER A 147 5.27 -4.66 -26.69
N TYR A 148 4.81 -5.72 -26.03
CA TYR A 148 4.99 -7.10 -26.50
C TYR A 148 4.19 -7.41 -27.76
N LEU A 149 3.07 -6.72 -28.03
CA LEU A 149 2.26 -6.96 -29.25
C LEU A 149 3.02 -6.65 -30.55
N GLY A 150 4.08 -5.84 -30.49
CA GLY A 150 4.93 -5.52 -31.63
C GLY A 150 6.16 -6.42 -31.77
N GLN A 151 6.33 -7.41 -30.90
CA GLN A 151 7.50 -8.29 -30.85
C GLN A 151 7.16 -9.68 -31.38
N GLU A 152 8.16 -10.36 -31.95
CA GLU A 152 8.04 -11.77 -32.32
C GLU A 152 8.00 -12.63 -31.05
N MET A 153 6.99 -13.49 -30.91
CA MET A 153 6.83 -14.38 -29.76
C MET A 153 6.15 -15.69 -30.15
N GLU A 154 6.33 -16.71 -29.32
CA GLU A 154 5.65 -18.00 -29.47
C GLU A 154 4.13 -17.86 -29.36
N SER A 155 3.39 -18.66 -30.14
CA SER A 155 1.93 -18.52 -30.27
C SER A 155 1.18 -18.69 -28.94
N ASN A 156 1.67 -19.59 -28.07
CA ASN A 156 1.12 -19.81 -26.73
C ASN A 156 1.31 -18.59 -25.81
N LEU A 157 2.44 -17.90 -25.92
CA LEU A 157 2.77 -16.72 -25.13
C LEU A 157 1.93 -15.52 -25.62
N GLN A 158 1.75 -15.44 -26.95
CA GLN A 158 0.88 -14.43 -27.57
C GLN A 158 -0.57 -14.58 -27.12
N GLU A 159 -1.11 -15.80 -27.12
CA GLU A 159 -2.46 -16.08 -26.64
C GLU A 159 -2.65 -15.61 -25.19
N ARG A 160 -1.73 -16.00 -24.29
CA ARG A 160 -1.76 -15.60 -22.88
C ARG A 160 -1.66 -14.09 -22.68
N LEU A 161 -0.83 -13.41 -23.47
CA LEU A 161 -0.75 -11.95 -23.45
C LEU A 161 -2.09 -11.31 -23.86
N THR A 162 -2.67 -11.78 -24.95
CA THR A 162 -3.93 -11.24 -25.47
C THR A 162 -5.12 -11.49 -24.56
N ASP A 163 -5.09 -12.59 -23.78
CA ASP A 163 -6.09 -12.87 -22.74
C ASP A 163 -5.93 -11.95 -21.51
N PHE A 164 -4.69 -11.58 -21.19
CA PHE A 164 -4.38 -10.75 -20.03
C PHE A 164 -4.63 -9.26 -20.28
N LEU A 165 -4.19 -8.74 -21.43
CA LEU A 165 -4.19 -7.30 -21.74
C LEU A 165 -5.53 -6.58 -21.51
N PRO A 166 -6.70 -7.14 -21.89
CA PRO A 166 -7.98 -6.48 -21.66
C PRO A 166 -8.22 -6.13 -20.19
N LYS A 167 -7.78 -6.96 -19.25
CA LYS A 167 -7.95 -6.73 -17.81
C LYS A 167 -7.09 -5.59 -17.29
N LEU A 168 -5.88 -5.45 -17.84
CA LEU A 168 -4.96 -4.36 -17.49
C LEU A 168 -5.42 -3.02 -18.10
N LEU A 169 -5.96 -3.05 -19.31
CA LEU A 169 -6.42 -1.86 -20.02
C LEU A 169 -7.78 -1.37 -19.49
N ASP A 170 -8.68 -2.30 -19.16
CA ASP A 170 -10.01 -2.00 -18.61
C ASP A 170 -10.19 -2.55 -17.18
N CYS A 171 -9.41 -1.99 -16.25
CA CYS A 171 -9.50 -2.28 -14.83
C CYS A 171 -10.71 -1.61 -14.13
N SER A 172 -11.61 -0.95 -14.88
CA SER A 172 -12.78 -0.25 -14.32
C SER A 172 -13.83 -1.20 -13.74
N THR A 173 -13.81 -2.46 -14.16
CA THR A 173 -14.79 -3.50 -13.79
C THR A 173 -14.30 -4.42 -12.66
N GLU A 174 -13.00 -4.38 -12.32
CA GLU A 174 -12.37 -5.28 -11.36
C GLU A 174 -12.01 -4.58 -10.02
N ILE A 175 -12.93 -3.79 -9.45
CA ILE A 175 -12.82 -3.45 -8.02
C ILE A 175 -13.17 -4.72 -7.23
N LYS A 176 -12.28 -5.72 -7.26
CA LYS A 176 -12.19 -6.68 -6.18
C LYS A 176 -11.74 -5.84 -4.98
N SER A 177 -12.72 -5.45 -4.18
CA SER A 177 -12.48 -4.99 -2.83
C SER A 177 -11.60 -6.05 -2.19
N PHE A 178 -10.32 -5.74 -1.94
CA PHE A 178 -9.56 -6.51 -0.96
C PHE A 178 -10.38 -6.34 0.33
N HIS A 179 -11.17 -7.36 0.65
CA HIS A 179 -12.20 -7.21 1.67
C HIS A 179 -11.57 -7.20 3.07
N ASP A 180 -10.38 -7.75 3.21
CA ASP A 180 -9.70 -7.88 4.49
C ASP A 180 -8.32 -7.22 4.49
N PRO A 181 -8.07 -6.25 5.39
CA PRO A 181 -6.73 -5.72 5.60
C PRO A 181 -5.79 -6.81 6.11
N PRO A 182 -4.48 -6.72 5.82
CA PRO A 182 -3.52 -7.68 6.31
C PRO A 182 -3.48 -7.69 7.84
N LYS A 183 -3.28 -8.87 8.44
CA LYS A 183 -3.22 -9.02 9.89
C LYS A 183 -2.04 -8.23 10.46
N LEU A 184 -2.33 -7.28 11.35
CA LEU A 184 -1.29 -6.48 11.97
C LEU A 184 -0.59 -7.23 13.10
N PRO A 185 0.75 -7.25 13.13
CA PRO A 185 1.50 -7.74 14.27
C PRO A 185 1.32 -6.81 15.48
N THR A 186 1.40 -7.38 16.68
CA THR A 186 1.24 -6.62 17.93
C THR A 186 2.60 -6.17 18.47
N PHE A 187 2.76 -4.88 18.74
CA PHE A 187 4.00 -4.32 19.29
C PHE A 187 3.77 -3.51 20.56
N SER A 188 4.75 -3.58 21.45
CA SER A 188 4.85 -2.62 22.56
C SER A 188 5.11 -1.21 22.02
N THR A 189 4.83 -0.18 22.82
CA THR A 189 5.13 1.21 22.42
C THR A 189 6.61 1.42 22.16
N LEU A 190 7.48 0.81 22.97
CA LEU A 190 8.94 0.92 22.82
C LEU A 190 9.38 0.28 21.49
N GLU A 191 8.94 -0.95 21.24
CA GLU A 191 9.27 -1.67 20.00
C GLU A 191 8.77 -0.92 18.75
N LEU A 192 7.55 -0.38 18.80
CA LEU A 192 7.00 0.43 17.71
C LEU A 192 7.89 1.64 17.41
N SER A 193 8.32 2.35 18.45
CA SER A 193 9.19 3.53 18.32
C SER A 193 10.56 3.17 17.76
N GLU A 194 11.21 2.12 18.28
CA GLU A 194 12.55 1.71 17.85
C GLU A 194 12.55 1.24 16.39
N ARG A 195 11.52 0.48 15.99
CA ARG A 195 11.36 0.03 14.61
C ARG A 195 11.11 1.19 13.68
N PHE A 196 10.25 2.14 14.07
CA PHE A 196 9.99 3.32 13.27
C PHE A 196 11.29 4.07 12.96
N SER A 197 12.11 4.35 13.98
CA SER A 197 13.39 5.02 13.78
C SER A 197 14.32 4.25 12.84
N ARG A 198 14.37 2.92 12.96
CA ARG A 198 15.21 2.06 12.10
C ARG A 198 14.74 2.07 10.64
N VAL A 199 13.44 1.88 10.42
CA VAL A 199 12.85 1.87 9.07
C VAL A 199 13.09 3.22 8.41
N MET A 200 12.75 4.32 9.07
CA MET A 200 12.91 5.66 8.52
C MET A 200 14.38 6.02 8.24
N ALA A 201 15.32 5.56 9.06
CA ALA A 201 16.74 5.74 8.78
C ALA A 201 17.21 4.97 7.53
N ALA A 202 16.61 3.80 7.26
CA ALA A 202 16.98 2.94 6.15
C ALA A 202 16.31 3.33 4.81
N MET A 203 15.18 4.04 4.83
CA MET A 203 14.50 4.49 3.59
C MET A 203 15.25 5.62 2.85
N GLY A 204 16.26 6.25 3.48
CA GLY A 204 16.89 7.46 2.92
C GLY A 204 15.91 8.63 2.80
N ARG A 205 16.33 9.77 2.25
CA ARG A 205 15.37 10.79 1.82
C ARG A 205 14.69 10.25 0.56
N VAL A 206 13.35 10.27 0.51
CA VAL A 206 12.62 10.13 -0.76
C VAL A 206 13.31 11.08 -1.75
N PRO A 207 13.72 10.62 -2.95
CA PRO A 207 14.28 11.51 -3.93
C PRO A 207 13.30 12.66 -4.15
N THR A 208 13.68 13.85 -3.68
CA THR A 208 13.05 15.09 -4.11
C THR A 208 13.66 15.37 -5.46
N GLU A 209 13.26 14.59 -6.47
CA GLU A 209 13.66 14.87 -7.83
C GLU A 209 12.90 16.12 -8.28
N GLY A 210 13.65 17.21 -8.27
CA GLY A 210 13.18 18.52 -8.65
C GLY A 210 13.04 18.67 -10.16
N ARG A 211 12.03 19.46 -10.50
CA ARG A 211 11.73 20.12 -11.78
C ARG A 211 11.09 19.27 -12.87
#